data_AF-A0A8T4I3P0-F1
#
_entry.id   AF-A0A8T4I3P0-F1
#
_cell.length_a   1.000
_cell.length_b   1.000
_cell.length_c   1.000
_cell.angle_alpha   90.00
_cell.angle_beta   90.00
_cell.angle_gamma   90.00
#
_symmetry.space_group_name_H-M   'P 1'
#
loop_
_entity.id
_entity.type
_entity.pdbx_description
1 polymer ?
#
loop_
_entity_poly.entity_id
_entity_poly.type
_entity_poly.pdbx_seq_one_letter_code
_entity_poly.pdbx_strand_id
1 'polypeptide(L)' 'ERDLAEEYGIAYGTARRVVQELRDRGLAITLPGKGTYIQAPEPGPADGGDA' A
#
# COMPACT_ATOMS: atom_id res chain seq x y z
N GLU A 1 0.25 -10.83 -0.90
CA GLU A 1 1.72 -10.76 -1.08
C GLU A 1 2.20 -11.65 -2.22
N ARG A 2 1.78 -12.92 -2.31
CA ARG A 2 2.11 -13.79 -3.46
C ARG A 2 1.62 -13.19 -4.78
N ASP A 3 0.35 -12.78 -4.82
CA ASP A 3 -0.24 -12.16 -6.01
C ASP A 3 0.51 -10.87 -6.40
N LEU A 4 0.89 -10.04 -5.42
CA LEU A 4 1.71 -8.84 -5.64
C LEU A 4 3.10 -9.18 -6.22
N ALA A 5 3.70 -10.29 -5.79
CA ALA A 5 4.98 -10.76 -6.31
C ALA A 5 4.86 -11.22 -7.76
N GLU A 6 3.79 -11.95 -8.09
CA GLU A 6 3.51 -12.44 -9.44
C GLU A 6 3.14 -11.31 -10.41
N GLU A 7 2.24 -10.40 -9.99
CA GLU A 7 1.77 -9.28 -10.81
C GLU A 7 2.90 -8.32 -11.20
N TYR A 8 3.78 -8.00 -10.26
CA TYR A 8 4.89 -7.06 -10.49
C TYR A 8 6.21 -7.74 -10.84
N GLY A 9 6.24 -9.08 -10.92
CA GLY A 9 7.46 -9.84 -11.24
C GLY A 9 8.59 -9.68 -10.22
N ILE A 10 8.26 -9.43 -8.95
CA ILE A 10 9.22 -9.22 -7.88
C ILE A 10 9.36 -10.45 -6.99
N ALA A 11 10.48 -10.56 -6.26
CA ALA A 11 10.63 -11.61 -5.27
C ALA A 11 9.58 -11.49 -4.14
N TYR A 12 9.09 -12.62 -3.64
CA TYR A 12 8.09 -12.66 -2.57
C TYR A 12 8.51 -11.88 -1.31
N GLY A 13 9.79 -11.96 -0.93
CA GLY A 13 10.34 -11.18 0.19
C GLY A 13 10.27 -9.67 -0.04
N THR A 14 10.42 -9.22 -1.28
CA THR A 14 10.25 -7.82 -1.67
C THR A 14 8.79 -7.39 -1.55
N ALA A 15 7.86 -8.20 -2.05
CA ALA A 15 6.42 -7.94 -1.93
C ALA A 15 5.99 -7.80 -0.45
N ARG A 16 6.49 -8.68 0.42
CA ARG A 16 6.26 -8.59 1.87
C ARG A 16 6.83 -7.31 2.47
N ARG A 17 8.04 -6.91 2.09
CA ARG A 17 8.67 -5.66 2.56
C ARG A 17 7.88 -4.43 2.11
N VAL A 18 7.38 -4.42 0.88
CA VAL A 18 6.52 -3.33 0.36
C VAL A 18 5.25 -3.20 1.20
N VAL A 19 4.57 -4.32 1.49
CA VAL A 19 3.37 -4.30 2.34
C VAL A 19 3.68 -3.79 3.74
N GLN A 20 4.82 -4.17 4.32
CA GLN A 20 5.26 -3.66 5.62
C GLN A 20 5.53 -2.14 5.56
N GLU A 21 6.28 -1.67 4.57
CA GLU A 21 6.57 -0.24 4.37
C GLU A 21 5.28 0.60 4.22
N LEU A 22 4.30 0.11 3.47
CA LEU A 22 3.01 0.77 3.33
C LEU A 22 2.28 0.87 4.67
N ARG A 23 2.35 -0.16 5.51
CA ARG A 23 1.75 -0.13 6.86
C ARG A 23 2.47 0.83 7.79
N ASP A 24 3.80 0.82 7.76
CA ASP A 24 4.64 1.70 8.59
C ASP A 24 4.40 3.18 8.24
N ARG A 25 4.08 3.46 6.96
CA ARG A 25 3.68 4.79 6.47
C ARG A 25 2.22 5.13 6.71
N GLY A 26 1.43 4.23 7.30
CA GLY A 26 -0.01 4.40 7.49
C GLY A 26 -0.83 4.31 6.18
N LEU A 27 -0.23 3.91 5.07
CA LEU A 27 -0.90 3.78 3.76
C LEU A 27 -1.59 2.43 3.58
N ALA A 28 -1.38 1.49 4.50
CA ALA A 28 -2.08 0.21 4.50
C ALA A 28 -2.43 -0.25 5.92
N ILE A 29 -3.50 -1.01 6.05
CA ILE A 29 -3.92 -1.68 7.29
C ILE A 29 -4.13 -3.16 7.05
N THR A 30 -3.78 -4.00 8.01
CA THR A 30 -4.09 -5.43 7.96
C THR A 30 -5.21 -5.73 8.93
N LEU A 31 -6.31 -6.25 8.38
CA LEU A 31 -7.47 -6.69 9.14
C LEU A 31 -7.37 -8.21 9.37
N PRO A 32 -7.39 -8.69 10.63
CA PRO A 32 -7.33 -10.12 10.92
C PRO A 32 -8.39 -10.91 10.15
N GLY A 33 -7.96 -11.97 9.46
CA GLY A 33 -8.84 -12.83 8.64
C GLY A 33 -9.37 -12.21 7.34
N LYS A 34 -9.07 -10.94 7.04
CA LYS A 34 -9.55 -10.23 5.83
C LYS A 34 -8.43 -9.79 4.90
N GLY A 35 -7.18 -9.76 5.37
CA GLY A 35 -6.01 -9.39 4.57
C GLY A 35 -5.64 -7.91 4.73
N THR A 36 -4.92 -7.39 3.74
CA THR A 36 -4.38 -6.01 3.76
C THR A 36 -5.19 -5.11 2.83
N TYR A 37 -5.55 -3.93 3.34
CA TYR A 37 -6.29 -2.89 2.63
C TYR A 37 -5.46 -1.62 2.55
N ILE A 38 -5.53 -0.92 1.42
CA ILE A 38 -4.87 0.37 1.24
C ILE A 38 -5.75 1.47 1.84
N GLN A 39 -5.16 2.35 2.66
CA GLN A 39 -5.80 3.59 3.03
C GLN A 39 -5.70 4.54 1.85
N ALA A 40 -6.84 5.00 1.36
CA ALA A 40 -6.84 6.18 0.50
C ALA A 40 -6.16 7.30 1.28
N PRO A 41 -5.25 8.08 0.65
CA PRO A 41 -4.82 9.31 1.28
C PRO A 41 -6.10 10.12 1.60
N GLU A 42 -6.18 10.67 2.81
CA GLU A 42 -7.09 11.80 3.05
C GLU A 42 -6.89 12.75 1.87
N PRO A 43 -7.96 13.19 1.17
CA PRO A 43 -7.78 14.16 0.11
C PRO A 43 -7.04 15.34 0.73
N GLY A 44 -5.74 15.46 0.39
CA GLY A 44 -4.97 16.64 0.72
C GLY A 44 -5.76 17.85 0.20
N PRO A 45 -5.64 19.04 0.83
CA PRO A 45 -6.28 20.22 0.29
C PRO A 45 -5.92 20.26 -1.18
N ALA A 46 -6.92 20.13 -2.06
CA ALA A 46 -6.73 19.98 -3.49
C ALA A 46 -5.64 20.95 -3.89
N ASP A 47 -4.50 20.43 -4.39
CA ASP A 47 -3.37 21.26 -4.76
C ASP A 47 -3.96 22.40 -5.58
N GLY A 48 -3.97 23.59 -4.97
CA GLY A 48 -4.46 24.79 -5.59
C GLY A 48 -3.58 24.97 -6.80
N GLY A 49 -4.09 24.59 -7.96
CA GLY A 49 -3.53 24.96 -9.24
C GLY A 49 -3.55 26.48 -9.28
N ASP A 50 -2.42 27.08 -8.92
CA ASP A 50 -2.03 28.38 -9.43
C ASP A 50 -1.96 28.25 -10.95
N ALA A 51 -3.06 28.63 -11.62
CA ALA A 51 -3.11 29.25 -12.96
C ALA A 51 -4.56 29.64 -13.30
#